data_AF-A0A7C1L3U0-F1
#
_entry.id   AF-A0A7C1L3U0-F1
#
_cell.length_a   1.000
_cell.length_b   1.000
_cell.length_c   1.000
_cell.angle_alpha   90.00
_cell.angle_beta   90.00
_cell.angle_gamma   90.00
#
_symmetry.space_group_name_H-M   'P 1'
#
loop_
_entity.id
_entity.type
_entity.pdbx_description
1 polymer ?
#
loop_
_entity_poly.entity_id
_entity_poly.type
_entity_poly.pdbx_seq_one_letter_code
_entity_poly.pdbx_strand_id
1 'polypeptide(L)'
;MHQSKKYGYFLINGIKPDDKTIQLLLNLNSKSFKKCISELLLYGRIKKDENGVYYCKRMIEDNKLRIKRREAGSKGGNPLLVNQEDNQNNESKDKQKQTPSSSPSSSSSSSDENIEEKPLVPENKFSENDYRLAYLLKTLTMRNYPNQTEPKEHILKKWADCVRLLREVNKRVPKDIEKVLKWSQQDYFWKQNIRSGNSLRKQYDELTIKMEAKSPSDKNSKYDGEKINYGRQ
;
A
#
# COMPACT_ATOMS: atom_id res chain seq x y z
N MET A 1 25.67 -15.33 4.40
CA MET A 1 26.86 -14.46 4.48
C MET A 1 27.17 -13.94 3.08
N HIS A 2 27.37 -12.62 2.93
CA HIS A 2 27.93 -12.06 1.70
C HIS A 2 29.43 -11.94 1.95
N GLN A 3 30.27 -12.62 1.17
CA GLN A 3 31.71 -12.75 1.46
C GLN A 3 32.58 -11.61 0.89
N SER A 4 32.00 -10.68 0.12
CA SER A 4 32.74 -9.55 -0.45
C SER A 4 32.68 -8.29 0.44
N LYS A 5 33.79 -7.54 0.49
CA LYS A 5 33.86 -6.24 1.19
C LYS A 5 32.81 -5.24 0.69
N LYS A 6 32.50 -5.26 -0.61
CA LYS A 6 31.54 -4.36 -1.26
C LYS A 6 30.23 -5.10 -1.52
N TYR A 7 29.18 -4.79 -0.76
CA TYR A 7 27.90 -5.49 -0.83
C TYR A 7 27.28 -5.41 -2.23
N GLY A 8 26.81 -6.55 -2.74
CA GLY A 8 26.17 -6.65 -4.05
C GLY A 8 27.13 -6.71 -5.25
N TYR A 9 28.45 -6.61 -5.04
CA TYR A 9 29.46 -6.80 -6.08
C TYR A 9 29.99 -8.23 -6.07
N PHE A 10 30.16 -8.79 -7.27
CA PHE A 10 30.76 -10.11 -7.48
C PHE A 10 32.28 -10.00 -7.47
N LEU A 11 32.86 -10.18 -6.29
CA LEU A 11 34.29 -10.11 -6.03
C LEU A 11 34.74 -11.35 -5.27
N ILE A 12 35.89 -11.91 -5.64
CA ILE A 12 36.54 -13.01 -4.92
C ILE A 12 37.74 -12.42 -4.22
N ASN A 13 37.76 -12.44 -2.88
CA ASN A 13 38.81 -11.84 -2.05
C ASN A 13 39.10 -10.35 -2.38
N GLY A 14 38.08 -9.63 -2.86
CA GLY A 14 38.20 -8.22 -3.26
C GLY A 14 38.72 -7.99 -4.68
N ILE A 15 39.06 -9.05 -5.41
CA ILE A 15 39.55 -9.00 -6.79
C ILE A 15 38.40 -9.35 -7.74
N LYS A 16 38.41 -8.72 -8.92
CA LYS A 16 37.49 -9.06 -10.02
C LYS A 16 37.86 -10.44 -10.59
N PRO A 17 36.95 -11.43 -10.55
CA PRO A 17 37.22 -12.73 -11.16
C PRO A 17 37.21 -12.64 -12.70
N ASP A 18 38.09 -13.42 -13.33
CA ASP A 18 38.08 -13.59 -14.79
C ASP A 18 36.88 -14.42 -15.23
N ASP A 19 36.36 -14.21 -16.44
CA ASP A 19 35.17 -14.88 -16.96
C ASP A 19 35.33 -16.41 -16.96
N LYS A 20 36.54 -16.94 -17.13
CA LYS A 20 36.83 -18.38 -16.99
C LYS A 20 36.65 -18.86 -15.55
N THR A 21 37.13 -18.09 -14.58
CA THR A 21 36.94 -18.37 -13.15
C THR A 21 35.46 -18.36 -12.79
N ILE A 22 34.68 -17.41 -13.33
CA ILE A 22 33.22 -17.36 -13.11
C ILE A 22 32.53 -18.60 -13.72
N GLN A 23 32.92 -19.00 -14.93
CA GLN A 23 32.40 -20.21 -15.58
C GLN A 23 32.63 -21.47 -14.72
N LEU A 24 33.84 -21.63 -14.17
CA LEU A 24 34.18 -22.73 -13.27
C LEU A 24 33.37 -22.69 -11.99
N LEU A 25 33.21 -21.51 -11.38
CA LEU A 25 32.51 -21.34 -10.11
C LEU A 25 31.00 -21.61 -10.25
N LEU A 26 30.41 -21.30 -11.40
CA LEU A 26 29.02 -21.60 -11.73
C LEU A 26 28.83 -22.99 -12.34
N ASN A 27 29.92 -23.71 -12.62
CA ASN A 27 29.94 -24.99 -13.31
C ASN A 27 29.17 -24.95 -14.66
N LEU A 28 29.41 -23.90 -15.46
CA LEU A 28 28.73 -23.64 -16.73
C LEU A 28 29.67 -23.75 -17.93
N ASN A 29 29.16 -24.33 -19.02
CA ASN A 29 29.82 -24.30 -20.32
C ASN A 29 29.90 -22.86 -20.86
N SER A 30 30.95 -22.55 -21.63
CA SER A 30 31.20 -21.19 -22.14
C SER A 30 30.02 -20.61 -22.94
N LYS A 31 29.34 -21.43 -23.75
CA LYS A 31 28.16 -21.00 -24.51
C LYS A 31 26.98 -20.64 -23.61
N SER A 32 26.69 -21.47 -22.62
CA SER A 32 25.61 -21.24 -21.65
C SER A 32 25.91 -20.03 -20.78
N PHE A 33 27.16 -19.87 -20.33
CA PHE A 33 27.60 -18.73 -19.55
C PHE A 33 27.39 -17.41 -20.29
N LYS A 34 27.85 -17.31 -21.54
CA LYS A 34 27.68 -16.11 -22.36
C LYS A 34 26.20 -15.75 -22.53
N LYS A 35 25.36 -16.75 -22.83
CA LYS A 35 23.89 -16.58 -22.96
C LYS A 35 23.26 -16.06 -21.67
N CYS A 36 23.56 -16.69 -20.53
CA CYS A 36 23.01 -16.29 -19.23
C CYS A 36 23.44 -14.87 -18.85
N ILE A 37 24.72 -14.53 -19.00
CA ILE A 37 25.22 -13.18 -18.68
C ILE A 37 24.60 -12.14 -19.61
N SER A 38 24.46 -12.41 -20.91
CA SER A 38 23.80 -11.49 -21.84
C SER A 38 22.34 -11.24 -21.48
N GLU A 39 21.60 -12.28 -21.11
CA GLU A 39 20.19 -12.15 -20.69
C GLU A 39 20.07 -11.34 -19.39
N LEU A 40 20.92 -11.62 -18.40
CA LEU A 40 20.89 -10.91 -17.12
C LEU A 40 21.25 -9.42 -17.25
N LEU A 41 22.17 -9.08 -18.15
CA LEU A 41 22.51 -7.69 -18.50
C LEU A 41 21.37 -7.01 -19.25
N LEU A 42 20.78 -7.69 -20.23
CA LEU A 42 19.67 -7.18 -21.04
C LEU A 42 18.45 -6.82 -20.17
N TYR A 43 18.08 -7.72 -19.24
CA TYR A 43 16.99 -7.46 -18.30
C TYR A 43 17.38 -6.54 -17.14
N GLY A 44 18.63 -6.03 -17.09
CA GLY A 44 19.10 -5.12 -16.07
C GLY A 44 19.16 -5.72 -14.65
N ARG A 45 19.13 -7.05 -14.53
CA ARG A 45 19.23 -7.76 -13.23
C ARG A 45 20.63 -7.62 -12.65
N ILE A 46 21.64 -7.70 -13.51
CA ILE A 46 23.04 -7.41 -13.19
C ILE A 46 23.51 -6.23 -14.05
N LYS A 47 24.51 -5.51 -13.56
CA LYS A 47 25.17 -4.41 -14.28
C LYS A 47 26.68 -4.55 -14.15
N LYS A 48 27.42 -3.91 -15.06
CA LYS A 48 28.88 -3.77 -14.98
C LYS A 48 29.22 -2.38 -14.48
N ASP A 49 30.21 -2.32 -13.60
CA ASP A 49 30.84 -1.06 -13.18
C ASP A 49 31.87 -0.63 -14.24
N GLU A 50 32.46 0.56 -14.09
CA GLU A 50 33.52 1.08 -14.97
C GLU A 50 34.74 0.13 -15.03
N ASN A 51 35.03 -0.53 -13.91
CA ASN A 51 36.08 -1.56 -13.78
C ASN A 51 35.67 -2.93 -14.40
N GLY A 52 34.47 -3.02 -14.97
CA GLY A 52 33.90 -4.23 -15.57
C GLY A 52 33.51 -5.32 -14.56
N VAL A 53 33.36 -4.98 -13.28
CA VAL A 53 32.89 -5.90 -12.23
C VAL A 53 31.36 -6.02 -12.30
N TYR A 54 30.84 -7.24 -12.24
CA TYR A 54 29.40 -7.48 -12.17
C TYR A 54 28.84 -7.13 -10.79
N TYR A 55 27.71 -6.44 -10.74
CA TYR A 55 26.99 -6.16 -9.50
C TYR A 55 25.48 -6.27 -9.67
N CYS A 56 24.78 -6.61 -8.57
CA CYS A 56 23.34 -6.69 -8.51
C CYS A 56 22.75 -5.36 -8.00
N LYS A 57 22.11 -4.57 -8.88
CA LYS A 57 21.56 -3.25 -8.54
C LYS A 57 20.62 -3.30 -7.33
N ARG A 58 19.67 -4.25 -7.32
CA ARG A 58 18.71 -4.42 -6.21
C ARG A 58 19.40 -4.65 -4.86
N MET A 59 20.46 -5.45 -4.82
CA MET A 59 21.18 -5.73 -3.59
C MET A 59 21.84 -4.47 -3.03
N ILE A 60 22.43 -3.64 -3.90
CA ILE A 60 23.05 -2.38 -3.49
C ILE A 60 21.98 -1.43 -2.92
N GLU A 61 20.83 -1.30 -3.58
CA GLU A 61 19.73 -0.45 -3.13
C GLU A 61 19.15 -0.92 -1.79
N ASP A 62 18.92 -2.23 -1.64
CA ASP A 62 18.45 -2.82 -0.39
C ASP A 62 19.47 -2.60 0.75
N ASN A 63 20.77 -2.63 0.45
CA ASN A 63 21.81 -2.36 1.44
C ASN A 63 21.85 -0.89 1.85
N LYS A 64 21.76 0.05 0.89
CA LYS A 64 21.64 1.49 1.18
C LYS A 64 20.46 1.76 2.10
N LEU A 65 19.31 1.17 1.81
CA LEU A 65 18.11 1.28 2.63
C LEU A 65 18.31 0.68 4.03
N ARG A 66 19.00 -0.46 4.12
CA ARG A 66 19.36 -1.11 5.38
C ARG A 66 20.28 -0.23 6.23
N ILE A 67 21.30 0.37 5.64
CA ILE A 67 22.22 1.29 6.34
C ILE A 67 21.44 2.48 6.87
N LYS A 68 20.62 3.13 6.03
CA LYS A 68 19.79 4.28 6.42
C LYS A 68 18.85 3.94 7.58
N ARG A 69 18.22 2.75 7.56
CA ARG A 69 17.36 2.27 8.64
C ARG A 69 18.15 1.97 9.92
N ARG A 70 19.34 1.39 9.81
CA ARG A 70 20.22 1.13 10.96
C ARG A 70 20.63 2.43 11.64
N GLU A 71 21.05 3.42 10.85
CA GLU A 71 21.43 4.75 11.35
C GLU A 71 20.27 5.45 12.04
N ALA A 72 19.06 5.40 11.44
CA ALA A 72 17.86 5.94 12.07
C ALA A 72 17.47 5.19 13.35
N GLY A 73 17.58 3.85 13.35
CA GLY A 73 17.31 3.02 14.52
C GLY A 73 18.30 3.25 15.66
N SER A 74 19.58 3.48 15.36
CA SER A 74 20.60 3.85 16.36
C SER A 74 20.29 5.17 17.06
N LYS A 75 19.51 6.05 16.43
CA LYS A 75 19.02 7.32 17.01
C LYS A 75 17.63 7.19 17.65
N GLY A 76 16.95 6.06 17.47
CA GLY A 76 15.53 5.86 17.73
C GLY A 76 15.20 5.10 19.02
N GLY A 77 16.12 5.07 19.99
CA GLY A 77 15.79 4.66 21.35
C GLY A 77 15.01 5.79 22.05
N ASN A 78 14.02 5.44 22.88
CA ASN A 78 13.44 6.42 23.79
C ASN A 78 14.55 6.90 24.74
N PRO A 79 15.00 8.16 24.68
CA PRO A 79 16.14 8.63 25.48
C PRO A 79 15.88 8.52 26.99
N LEU A 80 14.62 8.43 27.40
CA LEU A 80 14.20 8.24 28.79
C LEU A 80 14.51 6.84 29.35
N LEU A 81 14.81 5.85 28.50
CA LEU A 81 15.06 4.46 28.93
C LEU A 81 16.55 4.11 29.07
N VAL A 82 17.47 5.01 28.69
CA VAL A 82 18.92 4.71 28.63
C VAL A 82 19.58 4.67 30.01
N ASN A 83 18.95 5.25 31.04
CA ASN A 83 19.51 5.38 32.39
C ASN A 83 18.57 4.85 33.50
N GLN A 84 17.60 4.00 33.20
CA GLN A 84 16.76 3.41 34.24
C GLN A 84 17.49 2.19 34.83
N GLU A 85 17.72 2.20 36.15
CA GLU A 85 18.19 1.01 36.84
C GLU A 85 17.13 -0.09 36.75
N ASP A 86 17.58 -1.33 36.50
CA ASP A 86 16.76 -2.52 36.34
C ASP A 86 16.01 -2.86 37.63
N ASN A 87 14.89 -2.20 37.91
CA ASN A 87 13.91 -2.69 38.88
C ASN A 87 13.01 -3.72 38.19
N GLN A 88 13.50 -4.96 38.10
CA GLN A 88 12.74 -6.10 37.63
C GLN A 88 11.61 -6.45 38.62
N ASN A 89 10.44 -5.84 38.43
CA ASN A 89 9.17 -6.47 38.82
C ASN A 89 8.51 -7.02 37.56
N ASN A 90 8.76 -8.31 37.31
CA ASN A 90 8.23 -9.07 36.20
C ASN A 90 6.73 -9.36 36.38
N GLU A 91 5.86 -8.42 36.02
CA GLU A 91 4.50 -8.75 35.55
C GLU A 91 4.09 -7.78 34.44
N SER A 92 4.38 -8.15 33.20
CA SER A 92 3.79 -7.50 32.02
C SER A 92 3.48 -8.57 30.99
N LYS A 93 2.19 -8.89 30.87
CA LYS A 93 1.65 -9.76 29.81
C LYS A 93 1.88 -9.08 28.47
N ASP A 94 2.86 -9.59 27.74
CA ASP A 94 3.27 -9.08 26.45
C ASP A 94 2.16 -9.32 25.39
N LYS A 95 1.47 -8.24 24.99
CA LYS A 95 0.57 -8.25 23.82
C LYS A 95 1.31 -7.73 22.60
N GLN A 96 2.40 -8.39 22.23
CA GLN A 96 3.07 -8.11 20.96
C GLN A 96 2.22 -8.63 19.79
N LYS A 97 1.66 -7.72 18.98
CA LYS A 97 1.20 -8.09 17.64
C LYS A 97 2.42 -8.30 16.76
N GLN A 98 2.64 -9.54 16.32
CA GLN A 98 3.63 -9.85 15.30
C GLN A 98 3.39 -8.98 14.07
N THR A 99 4.42 -8.31 13.58
CA THR A 99 4.37 -7.62 12.29
C THR A 99 4.22 -8.67 11.19
N PRO A 100 3.22 -8.59 10.29
CA PRO A 100 3.19 -9.50 9.15
C PRO A 100 4.38 -9.20 8.25
N SER A 101 5.22 -10.20 8.05
CA SER A 101 6.32 -10.15 7.09
C SER A 101 5.77 -10.25 5.66
N SER A 102 6.50 -9.62 4.74
CA SER A 102 6.40 -9.81 3.28
C SER A 102 5.20 -9.15 2.59
N SER A 103 5.40 -7.92 2.12
CA SER A 103 4.75 -7.44 0.89
C SER A 103 5.78 -6.66 0.07
N PRO A 104 5.97 -6.98 -1.23
CA PRO A 104 6.87 -6.22 -2.07
C PRO A 104 6.20 -4.89 -2.42
N SER A 105 6.63 -3.81 -1.80
CA SER A 105 6.25 -2.46 -2.24
C SER A 105 7.17 -2.06 -3.39
N SER A 106 6.68 -2.23 -4.62
CA SER A 106 7.22 -1.56 -5.80
C SER A 106 6.95 -0.06 -5.64
N SER A 107 7.96 0.68 -5.19
CA SER A 107 7.99 2.13 -5.33
C SER A 107 8.84 2.46 -6.55
N SER A 108 8.18 2.94 -7.60
CA SER A 108 8.80 3.57 -8.75
C SER A 108 9.43 4.89 -8.30
N SER A 109 10.76 4.96 -8.31
CA SER A 109 11.49 6.22 -8.17
C SER A 109 11.77 6.80 -9.56
N SER A 110 11.25 7.99 -9.80
CA SER A 110 11.69 8.87 -10.88
C SER A 110 12.36 10.07 -10.23
N SER A 111 13.68 10.11 -10.41
CA SER A 111 14.62 11.24 -10.44
C SER A 111 14.24 12.58 -9.81
N ASP A 112 15.16 13.03 -8.95
CA ASP A 112 15.43 14.41 -8.57
C ASP A 112 15.56 15.33 -9.80
N GLU A 113 14.86 16.47 -9.78
CA GLU A 113 15.43 17.75 -10.19
C GLU A 113 15.00 18.84 -9.21
N ASN A 114 15.99 19.64 -8.83
CA ASN A 114 16.01 20.79 -7.95
C ASN A 114 15.29 21.98 -8.61
N ILE A 115 14.37 22.68 -7.92
CA ILE A 115 14.07 24.12 -8.09
C ILE A 115 13.14 24.58 -6.94
N GLU A 116 13.63 25.58 -6.21
CA GLU A 116 12.99 26.68 -5.44
C GLU A 116 11.83 26.44 -4.46
N GLU A 117 12.04 26.97 -3.25
CA GLU A 117 11.08 27.07 -2.15
C GLU A 117 9.81 27.83 -2.57
N LYS A 118 8.66 27.13 -2.57
CA LYS A 118 7.32 27.71 -2.65
C LYS A 118 6.53 27.35 -1.40
N PRO A 119 5.75 28.28 -0.78
CA PRO A 119 5.33 28.15 0.60
C PRO A 119 4.37 26.97 0.83
N LEU A 120 4.55 26.35 1.99
CA LEU A 120 3.82 25.20 2.51
C LEU A 120 2.32 25.51 2.67
N VAL A 121 1.52 25.12 1.69
CA VAL A 121 0.12 24.73 1.92
C VAL A 121 -0.08 23.39 1.22
N PRO A 122 -0.41 22.30 1.94
CA PRO A 122 -0.76 21.07 1.26
C PRO A 122 -2.09 21.32 0.55
N GLU A 123 -2.01 21.52 -0.77
CA GLU A 123 -3.17 21.60 -1.64
C GLU A 123 -3.96 20.30 -1.44
N ASN A 124 -5.07 20.38 -0.70
CA ASN A 124 -5.90 19.22 -0.40
C ASN A 124 -6.33 18.64 -1.75
N LYS A 125 -5.85 17.44 -2.08
CA LYS A 125 -6.15 16.76 -3.36
C LYS A 125 -7.63 16.38 -3.51
N PHE A 126 -8.42 16.51 -2.45
CA PHE A 126 -9.82 16.11 -2.39
C PHE A 126 -10.75 17.32 -2.52
N SER A 127 -11.90 17.11 -3.17
CA SER A 127 -12.91 18.15 -3.38
C SER A 127 -13.64 18.46 -2.06
N GLU A 128 -14.23 19.65 -1.96
CA GLU A 128 -15.09 20.03 -0.84
C GLU A 128 -16.24 19.03 -0.60
N ASN A 129 -16.75 18.42 -1.68
CA ASN A 129 -17.74 17.35 -1.61
C ASN A 129 -17.21 16.07 -0.94
N ASP A 130 -15.93 15.72 -1.13
CA ASP A 130 -15.32 14.54 -0.49
C ASP A 130 -15.14 14.76 1.01
N TYR A 131 -14.72 15.97 1.36
CA TYR A 131 -14.55 16.36 2.75
C TYR A 131 -15.90 16.37 3.47
N ARG A 132 -16.96 16.88 2.82
CA ARG A 132 -18.33 16.83 3.33
C ARG A 132 -18.80 15.40 3.60
N LEU A 133 -18.53 14.46 2.69
CA LEU A 133 -18.89 13.05 2.87
C LEU A 133 -18.09 12.38 4.00
N ALA A 134 -16.79 12.70 4.13
CA ALA A 134 -15.98 12.24 5.24
C ALA A 134 -16.47 12.77 6.59
N TYR A 135 -16.88 14.04 6.64
CA TYR A 135 -17.49 14.65 7.81
C TYR A 135 -18.85 14.01 8.13
N LEU A 136 -19.66 13.71 7.12
CA LEU A 136 -20.93 12.99 7.29
C LEU A 136 -20.69 11.62 7.95
N LEU A 137 -19.67 10.86 7.50
CA LEU A 137 -19.30 9.60 8.14
C LEU A 137 -18.88 9.78 9.61
N LYS A 138 -18.09 10.82 9.91
CA LYS A 138 -17.73 11.17 11.30
C LYS A 138 -18.97 11.36 12.14
N THR A 139 -19.89 12.24 11.72
CA THR A 139 -21.10 12.56 12.50
C THR A 139 -21.99 11.34 12.75
N LEU A 140 -22.18 10.48 11.74
CA LEU A 140 -22.98 9.26 11.87
C LEU A 140 -22.33 8.24 12.81
N THR A 141 -21.01 8.10 12.74
CA THR A 141 -20.26 7.18 13.62
C THR A 141 -20.30 7.66 15.07
N MET A 142 -20.18 8.97 15.32
CA MET A 142 -20.28 9.55 16.67
C MET A 142 -21.70 9.40 17.25
N ARG A 143 -22.74 9.58 16.43
CA ARG A 143 -24.12 9.34 16.84
C ARG A 143 -24.36 7.88 17.24
N ASN A 144 -23.78 6.95 16.49
CA ASN A 144 -23.94 5.50 16.74
C ASN A 144 -23.06 4.99 17.90
N TYR A 145 -21.91 5.63 18.16
CA TYR A 145 -20.92 5.22 19.16
C TYR A 145 -20.47 6.43 20.00
N PRO A 146 -21.25 6.85 21.01
CA PRO A 146 -20.97 8.05 21.80
C PRO A 146 -19.66 7.95 22.61
N ASN A 147 -19.19 6.74 22.91
CA ASN A 147 -17.96 6.51 23.69
C ASN A 147 -16.69 6.43 22.83
N GLN A 148 -16.76 6.68 21.52
CA GLN A 148 -15.60 6.60 20.63
C GLN A 148 -14.85 7.93 20.58
N THR A 149 -13.52 7.87 20.66
CA THR A 149 -12.66 9.05 20.51
C THR A 149 -12.86 9.72 19.17
N GLU A 150 -13.00 11.04 19.19
CA GLU A 150 -13.16 11.82 17.96
C GLU A 150 -11.94 11.66 17.03
N PRO A 151 -12.16 11.41 15.72
CA PRO A 151 -11.08 11.41 14.77
C PRO A 151 -10.49 12.81 14.64
N LYS A 152 -9.17 12.90 14.88
CA LYS A 152 -8.38 14.13 14.67
C LYS A 152 -8.45 14.58 13.21
N GLU A 153 -8.18 15.87 12.96
CA GLU A 153 -8.29 16.49 11.63
C GLU A 153 -7.50 15.75 10.53
N HIS A 154 -6.28 15.29 10.83
CA HIS A 154 -5.48 14.53 9.86
C HIS A 154 -6.09 13.16 9.49
N ILE A 155 -6.87 12.55 10.38
CA ILE A 155 -7.60 11.30 10.12
C ILE A 155 -8.79 11.60 9.19
N LEU A 156 -9.46 12.73 9.42
CA LEU A 156 -10.56 13.19 8.58
C LEU A 156 -10.09 13.51 7.16
N LYS A 157 -8.91 14.15 7.01
CA LYS A 157 -8.26 14.36 5.71
C LYS A 157 -7.97 13.03 4.98
N LYS A 158 -7.48 12.00 5.70
CA LYS A 158 -7.30 10.65 5.14
C LYS A 158 -8.62 10.01 4.71
N TRP A 159 -9.72 10.27 5.42
CA TRP A 159 -11.03 9.78 5.03
C TRP A 159 -11.53 10.48 3.77
N ALA A 160 -11.34 11.79 3.65
CA ALA A 160 -11.65 12.55 2.44
C ALA A 160 -10.85 12.04 1.23
N ASP A 161 -9.56 11.69 1.42
CA ASP A 161 -8.77 11.03 0.39
C ASP A 161 -9.33 9.66 -0.03
N CYS A 162 -9.86 8.88 0.92
CA CYS A 162 -10.51 7.60 0.58
C CYS A 162 -11.79 7.81 -0.23
N VAL A 163 -12.57 8.86 0.07
CA VAL A 163 -13.77 9.22 -0.70
C VAL A 163 -13.40 9.75 -2.08
N ARG A 164 -12.35 10.56 -2.18
CA ARG A 164 -11.78 10.98 -3.47
C ARG A 164 -11.40 9.78 -4.32
N LEU A 165 -10.72 8.79 -3.75
CA LEU A 165 -10.35 7.56 -4.45
C LEU A 165 -11.58 6.74 -4.89
N LEU A 166 -12.69 6.76 -4.13
CA LEU A 166 -13.96 6.16 -4.56
C LEU A 166 -14.54 6.88 -5.79
N ARG A 167 -14.42 8.21 -5.88
CA ARG A 167 -14.87 8.96 -7.05
C ARG A 167 -13.95 8.75 -8.25
N GLU A 168 -12.64 8.94 -8.09
CA GLU A 168 -11.69 9.00 -9.20
C GLU A 168 -11.33 7.61 -9.74
N VAL A 169 -11.08 6.66 -8.85
CA VAL A 169 -10.65 5.31 -9.25
C VAL A 169 -11.86 4.44 -9.54
N ASN A 170 -12.86 4.46 -8.67
CA ASN A 170 -14.04 3.60 -8.80
C ASN A 170 -15.18 4.27 -9.60
N LYS A 171 -14.96 5.48 -10.13
CA LYS A 171 -15.92 6.26 -10.94
C LYS A 171 -17.32 6.39 -10.31
N ARG A 172 -17.40 6.44 -8.98
CA ARG A 172 -18.68 6.49 -8.26
C ARG A 172 -19.18 7.93 -8.12
N VAL A 173 -20.49 8.11 -8.25
CA VAL A 173 -21.16 9.42 -8.10
C VAL A 173 -21.22 9.78 -6.61
N PRO A 174 -20.87 11.01 -6.20
CA PRO A 174 -20.87 11.41 -4.78
C PRO A 174 -22.24 11.27 -4.11
N LYS A 175 -23.34 11.42 -4.87
CA LYS A 175 -24.71 11.21 -4.39
C LYS A 175 -24.98 9.75 -4.01
N ASP A 176 -24.46 8.80 -4.79
CA ASP A 176 -24.61 7.37 -4.50
C ASP A 176 -23.80 6.99 -3.25
N ILE A 177 -22.61 7.57 -3.10
CA ILE A 177 -21.79 7.39 -1.90
C ILE A 177 -22.55 7.86 -0.65
N GLU A 178 -23.22 9.01 -0.73
CA GLU A 178 -24.04 9.52 0.38
C GLU A 178 -25.18 8.55 0.73
N LYS A 179 -25.88 8.01 -0.27
CA LYS A 179 -26.97 7.05 -0.08
C LYS A 179 -26.47 5.76 0.58
N VAL A 180 -25.37 5.21 0.08
CA VAL A 180 -24.67 4.04 0.63
C VAL A 180 -24.25 4.27 2.07
N LEU A 181 -23.69 5.44 2.36
CA LEU A 181 -23.24 5.80 3.68
C LEU A 181 -24.40 5.89 4.69
N LYS A 182 -25.51 6.53 4.32
CA LYS A 182 -26.69 6.64 5.21
C LYS A 182 -27.28 5.26 5.49
N TRP A 183 -27.44 4.43 4.47
CA TRP A 183 -27.96 3.07 4.62
C TRP A 183 -27.03 2.19 5.47
N SER A 184 -25.72 2.24 5.23
CA SER A 184 -24.77 1.42 5.96
C SER A 184 -24.74 1.74 7.47
N GLN A 185 -25.01 3.00 7.82
CA GLN A 185 -25.06 3.45 9.21
C GLN A 185 -26.40 3.17 9.91
N GLN A 186 -27.45 2.86 9.15
CA GLN A 186 -28.74 2.40 9.68
C GLN A 186 -28.75 0.90 9.95
N ASP A 187 -28.07 0.10 9.12
CA ASP A 187 -27.99 -1.34 9.30
C ASP A 187 -27.09 -1.72 10.49
N TYR A 188 -27.62 -2.56 11.39
CA TYR A 188 -26.93 -2.98 12.62
C TYR A 188 -25.60 -3.69 12.34
N PHE A 189 -25.54 -4.50 11.28
CA PHE A 189 -24.34 -5.25 10.91
C PHE A 189 -23.30 -4.32 10.28
N TRP A 190 -23.72 -3.45 9.35
CA TRP A 190 -22.79 -2.62 8.59
C TRP A 190 -22.23 -1.42 9.36
N LYS A 191 -23.01 -0.84 10.29
CA LYS A 191 -22.51 0.27 11.13
C LYS A 191 -21.35 -0.13 12.03
N GLN A 192 -21.28 -1.42 12.43
CA GLN A 192 -20.16 -1.96 13.20
C GLN A 192 -18.87 -2.09 12.35
N ASN A 193 -19.02 -2.41 11.07
CA ASN A 193 -17.90 -2.62 10.15
C ASN A 193 -17.39 -1.31 9.52
N ILE A 194 -18.27 -0.33 9.30
CA ILE A 194 -17.94 0.93 8.61
C ILE A 194 -17.79 2.05 9.63
N ARG A 195 -16.61 2.07 10.25
CA ARG A 195 -16.24 3.08 11.26
C ARG A 195 -15.17 4.06 10.78
N SER A 196 -14.73 3.93 9.52
CA SER A 196 -13.68 4.76 8.93
C SER A 196 -13.83 4.87 7.42
N GLY A 197 -13.26 5.93 6.82
CA GLY A 197 -13.25 6.12 5.37
C GLY A 197 -12.55 4.99 4.61
N ASN A 198 -11.54 4.35 5.22
CA ASN A 198 -10.88 3.16 4.64
C ASN A 198 -11.81 1.95 4.62
N SER A 199 -12.55 1.70 5.72
CA SER A 199 -13.53 0.61 5.78
C SER A 199 -14.64 0.82 4.75
N LEU A 200 -15.12 2.05 4.62
CA LEU A 200 -16.11 2.44 3.61
C LEU A 200 -15.62 2.08 2.20
N ARG A 201 -14.40 2.48 1.83
CA ARG A 201 -13.85 2.21 0.49
C ARG A 201 -13.69 0.72 0.21
N LYS A 202 -13.23 -0.05 1.19
CA LYS A 202 -13.01 -1.50 1.04
C LYS A 202 -14.30 -2.28 0.84
N GLN A 203 -15.36 -1.90 1.54
CA GLN A 203 -16.64 -2.63 1.55
C GLN A 203 -17.70 -2.01 0.62
N TYR A 204 -17.35 -0.95 -0.12
CA TYR A 204 -18.30 -0.18 -0.91
C TYR A 204 -19.09 -1.03 -1.91
N ASP A 205 -18.42 -1.90 -2.65
CA ASP A 205 -19.07 -2.71 -3.68
C ASP A 205 -20.04 -3.74 -3.06
N GLU A 206 -19.67 -4.35 -1.93
CA GLU A 206 -20.55 -5.25 -1.19
C GLU A 206 -21.78 -4.51 -0.63
N LEU A 207 -21.59 -3.28 -0.15
CA LEU A 207 -22.70 -2.45 0.34
C LEU A 207 -23.69 -2.11 -0.77
N THR A 208 -23.19 -1.78 -1.96
CA THR A 208 -24.06 -1.49 -3.11
C THR A 208 -24.92 -2.70 -3.49
N ILE A 209 -24.32 -3.88 -3.57
CA ILE A 209 -25.04 -5.13 -3.89
C ILE A 209 -26.11 -5.43 -2.84
N LYS A 210 -25.76 -5.32 -1.54
CA LYS A 210 -26.73 -5.60 -0.47
C LYS A 210 -27.83 -4.54 -0.36
N MET A 211 -27.53 -3.28 -0.66
CA MET A 211 -28.55 -2.23 -0.74
C MET A 211 -29.54 -2.51 -1.86
N GLU A 212 -29.06 -2.88 -3.04
CA GLU A 212 -29.90 -3.21 -4.19
C GLU A 212 -30.75 -4.45 -3.91
N ALA A 213 -30.17 -5.49 -3.31
CA ALA A 213 -30.89 -6.71 -2.91
C ALA A 213 -32.00 -6.45 -1.87
N LYS A 214 -31.84 -5.43 -1.01
CA LYS A 214 -32.83 -5.05 0.02
C LYS A 214 -33.85 -4.02 -0.48
N SER A 215 -33.64 -3.45 -1.66
CA SER A 215 -34.56 -2.53 -2.33
C SER A 215 -35.16 -3.13 -3.62
N PRO A 216 -35.78 -4.33 -3.61
CA PRO A 216 -36.38 -4.91 -4.81
C PRO A 216 -37.74 -4.29 -5.21
N SER A 217 -38.13 -3.14 -4.65
CA SER A 217 -39.32 -2.40 -5.09
C SER A 217 -38.94 -1.32 -6.13
N ASP A 218 -39.51 -1.45 -7.32
CA ASP A 218 -39.58 -0.44 -8.41
C ASP A 218 -38.48 -0.41 -9.47
N LYS A 219 -38.10 -1.57 -10.02
CA LYS A 219 -37.52 -1.63 -11.38
C LYS A 219 -38.08 -2.80 -12.20
N ASN A 220 -39.38 -2.80 -12.45
CA ASN A 220 -39.96 -3.54 -13.58
C ASN A 220 -41.23 -2.83 -14.10
N SER A 221 -41.06 -1.66 -14.69
CA SER A 221 -42.08 -0.97 -15.50
C SER A 221 -41.39 -0.13 -16.57
N LYS A 222 -40.94 -0.82 -17.63
CA LYS A 222 -40.83 -0.35 -19.01
C LYS A 222 -39.99 -1.34 -19.80
N TYR A 223 -40.66 -2.31 -20.43
CA TYR A 223 -40.40 -2.76 -21.79
C TYR A 223 -41.68 -3.42 -22.30
N ASP A 224 -42.37 -2.70 -23.19
CA ASP A 224 -43.49 -3.15 -24.00
C ASP A 224 -43.00 -4.00 -25.18
N GLY A 225 -43.85 -4.95 -25.63
CA GLY A 225 -43.74 -5.71 -26.88
C GLY A 225 -43.03 -7.07 -26.72
N GLU A 226 -43.59 -8.22 -27.06
CA GLU A 226 -44.51 -8.53 -28.14
C GLU A 226 -45.50 -9.63 -27.73
N LYS A 227 -46.76 -9.45 -28.14
CA LYS A 227 -47.77 -10.51 -28.14
C LYS A 227 -47.36 -11.57 -29.17
N ILE A 228 -47.11 -12.80 -28.72
CA ILE A 228 -47.25 -13.98 -29.57
C ILE A 228 -48.51 -14.74 -29.15
N ASN A 229 -49.52 -14.63 -30.00
CA ASN A 229 -50.78 -15.37 -29.97
C ASN A 229 -50.49 -16.87 -30.08
N TYR A 230 -50.94 -17.67 -29.11
CA TYR A 230 -51.13 -19.10 -29.32
C TYR A 230 -52.43 -19.32 -30.10
N GLY A 231 -52.29 -19.38 -31.43
CA GLY A 231 -53.31 -19.91 -32.32
C GLY A 231 -53.39 -21.42 -32.17
N ARG A 232 -54.50 -21.88 -31.58
CA ARG A 232 -54.95 -23.25 -31.49
C ARG A 232 -55.58 -23.65 -32.83
N GLN A 233 -55.08 -24.70 -33.48
CA GLN A 233 -55.85 -25.71 -34.21
C GLN A 233 -54.96 -26.92 -34.52
#